data_AF-A0A7S3YM13-F1
#
_entry.id   AF-A0A7S3YM13-F1
#
_cell.length_a   1.000
_cell.length_b   1.000
_cell.length_c   1.000
_cell.angle_alpha   90.00
_cell.angle_beta   90.00
_cell.angle_gamma   90.00
#
_symmetry.space_group_name_H-M   'P 1'
#
loop_
_entity.id
_entity.type
_entity.pdbx_description
1 polymer ?
#
loop_
_entity_poly.entity_id
_entity_poly.type
_entity_poly.pdbx_seq_one_letter_code
_entity_poly.pdbx_strand_id
1 'polypeptide(L)'
;MGTNSMADPSLHVPKGTFKKYGIDLDELAAMPLKDREREIQEKMSQLHAQLKEVRGAPSTNDETVAYDGVGGKEEDKSTRPSGRVIMVTRRLPLDVHFDNAQQKWEVTPRSMDSLNHQMQNSVLVHNSNDCIWLGWHGGYAEPGQQQPLRSRLAEDRFAPVFLDRRRQERFYDGFCKQVLWPLFHATPPTTDDTMRHHGDDDDEAEGGTEQQLWEAYASVNQTFADAIQEIYREGDIIWVQDYHFMLLPRLLRNQLDGANPLIGMYFHLPFPSSELYRILPFREELLLGALAANLVGFQTYDYVRHFLSTAEFLLGVDCRHNGLEYEGSFTTVAICPIGIDPGSLRERLAHPDAIDLRKRLAAAYAGKAVLLSVDDLDNTQGLVHKMLALEDLLARRPRLADQLAFVQVLNCKREGNAEKDTLEMQTLQMVARINSKVAKIGAAGPLAVRMNPPAAEIAALMATAHA
;
A
#
# COMPACT_ATOMS: atom_id res chain seq x y z
N MET A 1 17.08 -7.45 41.42
CA MET A 1 15.61 -7.41 41.59
C MET A 1 15.01 -7.30 40.21
N GLY A 2 14.53 -8.42 39.67
CA GLY A 2 14.01 -8.50 38.31
C GLY A 2 12.53 -8.10 38.25
N THR A 3 12.16 -7.36 37.22
CA THR A 3 10.78 -7.07 36.86
C THR A 3 10.37 -7.96 35.69
N ASN A 4 9.57 -8.98 36.00
CA ASN A 4 8.88 -9.82 35.04
C ASN A 4 7.81 -9.00 34.30
N SER A 5 7.96 -8.85 32.98
CA SER A 5 6.84 -8.55 32.08
C SER A 5 6.14 -9.87 31.78
N MET A 6 4.95 -10.07 32.36
CA MET A 6 4.10 -11.21 32.01
C MET A 6 3.49 -10.96 30.63
N ALA A 7 3.94 -11.71 29.63
CA ALA A 7 3.20 -11.89 28.39
C ALA A 7 1.86 -12.60 28.70
N ASP A 8 0.78 -12.13 28.07
CA ASP A 8 -0.56 -12.68 28.20
C ASP A 8 -0.58 -14.16 27.78
N PRO A 9 -0.91 -15.11 28.69
CA PRO A 9 -0.93 -16.55 28.39
C PRO A 9 -1.96 -16.94 27.32
N SER A 10 -2.91 -16.06 26.99
CA SER A 10 -3.97 -16.33 25.99
C SER A 10 -3.47 -16.28 24.53
N LEU A 11 -2.26 -15.78 24.29
CA LEU A 11 -1.61 -15.70 22.98
C LEU A 11 -0.66 -16.87 22.68
N HIS A 12 -0.55 -17.86 23.58
CA HIS A 12 0.28 -19.04 23.36
C HIS A 12 -0.52 -20.16 22.71
N VAL A 13 -0.24 -20.47 21.44
CA VAL A 13 -0.82 -21.64 20.75
C VAL A 13 -0.35 -22.91 21.49
N PRO A 14 -1.26 -23.70 22.08
CA PRO A 14 -0.87 -24.89 22.84
C PRO A 14 -0.07 -25.87 21.96
N LYS A 15 1.02 -26.44 22.50
CA LYS A 15 1.76 -27.51 21.80
C LYS A 15 0.79 -28.66 21.47
N GLY A 16 0.79 -29.09 20.21
CA GLY A 16 -0.11 -30.13 19.70
C GLY A 16 -1.46 -29.64 19.17
N THR A 17 -1.73 -28.32 19.11
CA THR A 17 -2.97 -27.75 18.53
C THR A 17 -3.29 -28.29 17.13
N PHE A 18 -2.26 -28.56 16.34
CA PHE A 18 -2.37 -29.05 14.97
C PHE A 18 -2.27 -30.57 14.83
N LYS A 19 -1.93 -31.27 15.92
CA LYS A 19 -1.73 -32.73 15.96
C LYS A 19 -3.06 -33.48 15.79
N LYS A 20 -4.15 -32.92 16.34
CA LYS A 20 -5.52 -33.39 16.10
C LYS A 20 -5.97 -33.25 14.63
N TYR A 21 -5.23 -32.48 13.83
CA TYR A 21 -5.46 -32.27 12.40
C TYR A 21 -4.42 -32.95 11.50
N GLY A 22 -3.58 -33.85 12.03
CA GLY A 22 -2.57 -34.56 11.25
C GLY A 22 -1.39 -33.70 10.78
N ILE A 23 -1.15 -32.55 11.44
CA ILE A 23 0.01 -31.69 11.23
C ILE A 23 0.84 -31.75 12.52
N ASP A 24 1.97 -32.46 12.48
CA ASP A 24 2.87 -32.58 13.62
C ASP A 24 4.01 -31.57 13.53
N LEU A 25 3.83 -30.41 14.17
CA LEU A 25 4.90 -29.39 14.29
C LEU A 25 6.13 -29.94 15.05
N ASP A 26 5.96 -31.01 15.84
CA ASP A 26 7.07 -31.68 16.52
C ASP A 26 7.92 -32.50 15.53
N GLU A 27 7.37 -32.93 14.39
CA GLU A 27 8.09 -33.65 13.33
C GLU A 27 8.99 -32.69 12.52
N LEU A 28 8.52 -31.46 12.30
CA LEU A 28 9.33 -30.32 11.82
C LEU A 28 10.42 -29.91 12.83
N ALA A 29 10.18 -30.11 14.13
CA ALA A 29 11.17 -29.93 15.19
C ALA A 29 12.11 -31.13 15.38
N ALA A 30 11.78 -32.30 14.82
CA ALA A 30 12.54 -33.55 14.95
C ALA A 30 13.62 -33.77 13.88
N MET A 31 13.75 -32.85 12.91
CA MET A 31 14.96 -32.78 12.08
C MET A 31 16.17 -32.53 13.00
N PRO A 32 17.31 -33.23 12.81
CA PRO A 32 18.49 -32.97 13.63
C PRO A 32 18.85 -31.48 13.54
N LEU A 33 19.03 -30.83 14.70
CA LEU A 33 19.31 -29.40 14.78
C LEU A 33 20.40 -28.99 13.78
N LYS A 34 21.44 -29.82 13.63
CA LYS A 34 22.56 -29.58 12.73
C LYS A 34 22.19 -29.44 11.25
N ASP A 35 21.19 -30.14 10.74
CA ASP A 35 20.84 -30.05 9.31
C ASP A 35 19.93 -28.84 9.04
N ARG A 36 19.04 -28.54 10.00
CA ARG A 36 18.17 -27.36 9.96
C ARG A 36 18.95 -26.06 10.25
N GLU A 37 19.89 -26.11 11.20
CA GLU A 37 20.84 -25.04 11.50
C GLU A 37 21.85 -24.87 10.38
N ARG A 38 22.30 -25.92 9.69
CA ARG A 38 23.23 -25.79 8.55
C ARG A 38 22.57 -25.14 7.34
N GLU A 39 21.33 -25.46 7.02
CA GLU A 39 20.61 -24.80 5.92
C GLU A 39 20.27 -23.33 6.26
N ILE A 40 19.91 -23.05 7.52
CA ILE A 40 19.68 -21.70 8.02
C ILE A 40 21.00 -20.91 8.17
N GLN A 41 22.10 -21.55 8.56
CA GLN A 41 23.45 -20.95 8.66
C GLN A 41 24.07 -20.73 7.29
N GLU A 42 23.81 -21.55 6.28
CA GLU A 42 24.23 -21.30 4.89
C GLU A 42 23.46 -20.09 4.32
N LYS A 43 22.13 -20.02 4.53
CA LYS A 43 21.30 -18.87 4.12
C LYS A 43 21.64 -17.59 4.89
N MET A 44 21.86 -17.66 6.21
CA MET A 44 22.27 -16.51 7.03
C MET A 44 23.73 -16.10 6.82
N SER A 45 24.63 -17.02 6.47
CA SER A 45 26.03 -16.66 6.16
C SER A 45 26.14 -15.95 4.81
N GLN A 46 25.30 -16.28 3.83
CA GLN A 46 25.21 -15.53 2.58
C GLN A 46 24.59 -14.14 2.79
N LEU A 47 23.51 -14.05 3.59
CA LEU A 47 22.92 -12.78 4.02
C LEU A 47 23.90 -11.91 4.81
N HIS A 48 24.70 -12.48 5.71
CA HIS A 48 25.71 -11.76 6.49
C HIS A 48 26.95 -11.35 5.68
N ALA A 49 27.38 -12.12 4.67
CA ALA A 49 28.47 -11.71 3.79
C ALA A 49 28.09 -10.45 2.99
N GLN A 50 26.84 -10.36 2.54
CA GLN A 50 26.31 -9.18 1.84
C GLN A 50 26.03 -7.99 2.78
N LEU A 51 25.74 -8.25 4.05
CA LEU A 51 25.61 -7.19 5.08
C LEU A 51 26.97 -6.65 5.56
N LYS A 52 28.07 -7.41 5.39
CA LYS A 52 29.42 -7.05 5.87
C LYS A 52 30.14 -6.02 4.99
N GLU A 53 29.83 -5.93 3.70
CA GLU A 53 30.33 -4.81 2.87
C GLU A 53 29.58 -3.50 3.15
N VAL A 54 28.34 -3.59 3.67
CA VAL A 54 27.45 -2.43 3.88
C VAL A 54 27.72 -1.67 5.19
N ARG A 55 28.49 -2.20 6.16
CA ARG A 55 28.75 -1.51 7.45
C ARG A 55 30.19 -1.06 7.72
N GLY A 56 31.01 -0.97 6.67
CA GLY A 56 32.20 -0.12 6.60
C GLY A 56 33.45 -0.62 7.34
N ALA A 57 34.61 -0.45 6.70
CA ALA A 57 35.78 0.04 7.41
C ALA A 57 35.95 1.51 6.98
N PRO A 58 36.23 2.41 7.92
CA PRO A 58 37.50 3.11 7.78
C PRO A 58 38.38 2.74 8.96
N SER A 59 39.54 2.17 8.64
CA SER A 59 40.74 2.53 9.36
C SER A 59 41.11 3.95 8.92
N THR A 60 41.31 4.85 9.88
CA THR A 60 42.15 6.08 9.78
C THR A 60 42.69 6.34 8.37
N ASN A 61 42.11 7.23 7.55
CA ASN A 61 41.30 8.41 7.83
C ASN A 61 39.83 8.25 7.42
N ASP A 62 38.89 8.35 8.38
CA ASP A 62 37.61 9.06 8.28
C ASP A 62 36.75 8.75 9.52
N GLU A 63 36.16 9.78 10.12
CA GLU A 63 35.52 9.75 11.44
C GLU A 63 34.19 8.99 11.43
N THR A 64 34.15 7.78 12.02
CA THR A 64 32.89 7.08 12.31
C THR A 64 32.20 7.72 13.51
N VAL A 65 31.17 8.53 13.26
CA VAL A 65 30.23 9.01 14.27
C VAL A 65 29.19 7.90 14.52
N ALA A 66 29.06 7.49 15.77
CA ALA A 66 27.99 6.62 16.22
C ALA A 66 26.62 7.25 15.87
N TYR A 67 25.76 6.52 15.15
CA TYR A 67 24.34 6.88 15.11
C TYR A 67 23.76 6.44 16.46
N ASP A 68 23.79 7.37 17.42
CA ASP A 68 22.85 7.31 18.52
C ASP A 68 21.47 7.12 17.90
N GLY A 69 20.72 6.15 18.41
CA GLY A 69 19.28 6.20 18.24
C GLY A 69 18.82 7.62 18.58
N VAL A 70 17.69 8.06 18.03
CA VAL A 70 17.03 9.26 18.52
C VAL A 70 16.55 9.00 19.96
N GLY A 71 17.49 8.91 20.89
CA GLY A 71 17.33 9.35 22.26
C GLY A 71 17.05 10.82 22.10
N GLY A 72 15.78 11.17 22.22
CA GLY A 72 15.38 12.54 22.37
C GLY A 72 16.16 13.11 23.55
N LYS A 73 17.24 13.85 23.24
CA LYS A 73 17.46 15.08 23.98
C LYS A 73 16.13 15.81 23.87
N GLU A 74 15.59 16.23 25.00
CA GLU A 74 14.49 17.19 25.02
C GLU A 74 14.97 18.43 24.25
N GLU A 75 14.78 18.40 22.94
CA GLU A 75 14.85 19.58 22.12
C GLU A 75 13.78 20.50 22.66
N ASP A 76 14.22 21.69 23.00
CA ASP A 76 13.39 22.79 23.43
C ASP A 76 12.16 22.85 22.51
N LYS A 77 10.99 22.48 23.06
CA LYS A 77 9.73 22.38 22.31
C LYS A 77 9.28 23.75 21.76
N SER A 78 10.05 24.81 22.02
CA SER A 78 9.81 26.19 21.64
C SER A 78 10.08 26.51 20.15
N THR A 79 10.81 25.66 19.40
CA THR A 79 11.26 25.98 18.03
C THR A 79 10.71 25.11 16.91
N ARG A 80 9.77 24.18 17.17
CA ARG A 80 9.09 23.48 16.08
C ARG A 80 8.31 24.50 15.26
N PRO A 81 8.59 24.68 13.95
CA PRO A 81 7.74 25.50 13.12
C PRO A 81 6.34 24.89 13.21
N SER A 82 5.38 25.65 13.75
CA SER A 82 3.98 25.26 13.84
C SER A 82 3.34 25.42 12.46
N GLY A 83 3.84 24.65 11.49
CA GLY A 83 3.37 24.66 10.11
C GLY A 83 2.10 23.85 9.98
N ARG A 84 1.07 24.43 9.39
CA ARG A 84 -0.11 23.71 8.92
C ARG A 84 0.31 22.70 7.86
N VAL A 85 -0.26 21.50 7.88
CA VAL A 85 0.06 20.42 6.95
C VAL A 85 -0.92 20.41 5.79
N ILE A 86 -0.42 20.34 4.56
CA ILE A 86 -1.21 20.04 3.36
C ILE A 86 -0.90 18.60 2.97
N MET A 87 -1.78 17.68 3.37
CA MET A 87 -1.65 16.27 3.03
C MET A 87 -2.29 16.01 1.66
N VAL A 88 -1.50 15.53 0.71
CA VAL A 88 -1.90 15.32 -0.68
C VAL A 88 -2.03 13.83 -0.97
N THR A 89 -3.23 13.39 -1.32
CA THR A 89 -3.52 11.99 -1.68
C THR A 89 -4.25 11.93 -3.01
N ARG A 90 -4.26 10.76 -3.66
CA ARG A 90 -4.93 10.60 -4.95
C ARG A 90 -6.42 10.94 -4.87
N ARG A 91 -7.09 10.46 -3.83
CA ARG A 91 -8.53 10.60 -3.63
C ARG A 91 -8.82 10.91 -2.16
N LEU A 92 -9.79 11.80 -1.93
CA LEU A 92 -10.29 12.12 -0.60
C LEU A 92 -10.91 10.88 0.09
N PRO A 93 -10.94 10.85 1.43
CA PRO A 93 -11.55 9.76 2.22
C PRO A 93 -13.09 9.86 2.25
N LEU A 94 -13.70 10.34 1.16
CA LEU A 94 -15.11 10.69 1.07
C LEU A 94 -15.75 10.02 -0.14
N ASP A 95 -17.02 9.67 0.01
CA ASP A 95 -17.92 9.41 -1.11
C ASP A 95 -18.81 10.63 -1.28
N VAL A 96 -18.74 11.24 -2.46
CA VAL A 96 -19.38 12.51 -2.78
C VAL A 96 -20.36 12.26 -3.92
N HIS A 97 -21.64 12.52 -3.68
CA HIS A 97 -22.71 12.35 -4.67
C HIS A 97 -23.51 13.65 -4.82
N PHE A 98 -23.85 13.99 -6.06
CA PHE A 98 -24.73 15.13 -6.33
C PHE A 98 -26.18 14.64 -6.39
N ASP A 99 -27.00 15.05 -5.41
CA ASP A 99 -28.43 14.81 -5.42
C ASP A 99 -29.09 15.78 -6.41
N ASN A 100 -29.44 15.28 -7.59
CA ASN A 100 -30.11 16.04 -8.64
C ASN A 100 -31.49 16.56 -8.21
N ALA A 101 -32.20 15.88 -7.31
CA ALA A 101 -33.53 16.30 -6.86
C ALA A 101 -33.45 17.49 -5.90
N GLN A 102 -32.45 17.48 -5.01
CA GLN A 102 -32.25 18.55 -4.02
C GLN A 102 -31.23 19.61 -4.46
N GLN A 103 -30.59 19.43 -5.61
CA GLN A 103 -29.52 20.30 -6.14
C GLN A 103 -28.41 20.55 -5.11
N LYS A 104 -28.04 19.50 -4.36
CA LYS A 104 -27.07 19.58 -3.27
C LYS A 104 -26.05 18.45 -3.33
N TRP A 105 -24.88 18.69 -2.77
CA TRP A 105 -23.88 17.67 -2.56
C TRP A 105 -24.15 16.90 -1.27
N GLU A 106 -24.24 15.58 -1.38
CA GLU A 106 -24.23 14.65 -0.27
C GLU A 106 -22.81 14.11 -0.10
N VAL A 107 -22.28 14.25 1.12
CA VAL A 107 -20.92 13.86 1.47
C VAL A 107 -21.02 12.86 2.60
N THR A 108 -20.55 11.65 2.35
CA THR A 108 -20.43 10.62 3.39
C THR A 108 -18.96 10.25 3.55
N PRO A 109 -18.50 9.99 4.79
CA PRO A 109 -17.20 9.38 4.99
C PRO A 109 -17.15 8.08 4.20
N ARG A 110 -16.10 7.93 3.38
CA ARG A 110 -15.93 6.69 2.64
C ARG A 110 -15.83 5.57 3.64
N SER A 111 -16.58 4.50 3.38
CA SER A 111 -16.47 3.31 4.19
C SER A 111 -15.00 2.87 4.24
N MET A 112 -14.42 2.97 5.44
CA MET A 112 -13.10 2.45 5.79
C MET A 112 -13.13 0.91 5.89
N ASP A 113 -14.10 0.25 5.23
CA ASP A 113 -14.27 -1.19 5.26
C ASP A 113 -13.11 -1.95 4.60
N SER A 114 -12.26 -1.25 3.84
CA SER A 114 -10.99 -1.80 3.37
C SER A 114 -9.92 -1.60 4.44
N LEU A 115 -9.07 -2.61 4.63
CA LEU A 115 -7.80 -2.55 5.38
C LEU A 115 -6.77 -1.62 4.73
N ASN A 116 -7.21 -0.51 4.14
CA ASN A 116 -6.34 0.52 3.59
C ASN A 116 -5.76 1.30 4.79
N HIS A 117 -4.72 0.73 5.40
CA HIS A 117 -4.04 1.26 6.57
C HIS A 117 -3.43 2.64 6.30
N GLN A 118 -3.01 2.90 5.05
CA GLN A 118 -2.63 4.23 4.60
C GLN A 118 -3.75 5.24 4.87
N MET A 119 -4.97 4.96 4.39
CA MET A 119 -6.11 5.85 4.57
C MET A 119 -6.45 6.07 6.05
N GLN A 120 -6.36 5.01 6.88
CA GLN A 120 -6.60 5.11 8.32
C GLN A 120 -5.59 6.03 9.01
N ASN A 121 -4.30 5.90 8.69
CA ASN A 121 -3.26 6.76 9.24
C ASN A 121 -3.40 8.21 8.75
N SER A 122 -3.76 8.42 7.49
CA SER A 122 -4.07 9.76 6.97
C SER A 122 -5.24 10.41 7.71
N VAL A 123 -6.29 9.66 8.07
CA VAL A 123 -7.38 10.17 8.92
C VAL A 123 -6.89 10.59 10.29
N LEU A 124 -6.01 9.81 10.92
CA LEU A 124 -5.42 10.18 12.22
C LEU A 124 -4.61 11.48 12.12
N VAL A 125 -3.80 11.63 11.07
CA VAL A 125 -3.04 12.86 10.80
C VAL A 125 -3.99 14.05 10.61
N HIS A 126 -5.03 13.88 9.79
CA HIS A 126 -6.03 14.91 9.49
C HIS A 126 -6.79 15.42 10.72
N ASN A 127 -7.12 14.50 11.63
CA ASN A 127 -7.90 14.81 12.82
C ASN A 127 -7.05 15.33 13.98
N SER A 128 -5.77 14.94 14.06
CA SER A 128 -4.89 15.25 15.19
C SER A 128 -4.01 16.48 14.97
N ASN A 129 -3.97 17.03 13.75
CA ASN A 129 -3.13 18.17 13.39
C ASN A 129 -3.95 19.25 12.67
N ASP A 130 -3.41 20.47 12.58
CA ASP A 130 -3.92 21.46 11.63
C ASP A 130 -3.54 21.03 10.20
N CYS A 131 -4.40 20.21 9.62
CA CYS A 131 -4.16 19.52 8.37
C CYS A 131 -5.29 19.80 7.39
N ILE A 132 -4.91 20.26 6.19
CA ILE A 132 -5.78 20.31 5.02
C ILE A 132 -5.51 19.05 4.19
N TRP A 133 -6.56 18.30 3.89
CA TRP A 133 -6.46 17.09 3.08
C TRP A 133 -6.92 17.38 1.65
N LEU A 134 -5.97 17.36 0.72
CA LEU A 134 -6.17 17.61 -0.70
C LEU A 134 -6.22 16.30 -1.50
N GLY A 135 -7.17 16.19 -2.42
CA GLY A 135 -7.33 15.02 -3.27
C GLY A 135 -8.51 15.10 -4.23
N TRP A 136 -8.58 14.16 -5.20
CA TRP A 136 -9.74 14.05 -6.08
C TRP A 136 -10.98 13.64 -5.29
N HIS A 137 -12.14 14.24 -5.57
CA HIS A 137 -13.37 13.98 -4.82
C HIS A 137 -14.08 12.65 -5.20
N GLY A 138 -13.60 11.96 -6.24
CA GLY A 138 -14.11 10.63 -6.61
C GLY A 138 -15.20 10.60 -7.68
N GLY A 139 -15.53 11.74 -8.30
CA GLY A 139 -16.52 11.82 -9.38
C GLY A 139 -16.24 12.98 -10.32
N TYR A 140 -17.25 13.30 -11.15
CA TYR A 140 -17.26 14.48 -12.00
C TYR A 140 -18.14 15.55 -11.35
N ALA A 141 -17.69 16.81 -11.40
CA ALA A 141 -18.46 17.98 -10.98
C ALA A 141 -18.44 19.01 -12.11
N GLU A 142 -19.63 19.43 -12.54
CA GLU A 142 -19.75 20.48 -13.54
C GLU A 142 -19.14 21.80 -13.03
N PRO A 143 -18.62 22.68 -13.91
CA PRO A 143 -17.97 23.92 -13.49
C PRO A 143 -18.80 24.78 -12.52
N GLY A 144 -20.12 24.85 -12.70
CA GLY A 144 -21.03 25.57 -11.80
C GLY A 144 -21.21 24.92 -10.41
N GLN A 145 -20.90 23.63 -10.28
CA GLN A 145 -21.03 22.85 -9.05
C GLN A 145 -19.73 22.79 -8.24
N GLN A 146 -18.58 23.13 -8.84
CA GLN A 146 -17.27 23.01 -8.22
C GLN A 146 -17.11 23.95 -7.02
N GLN A 147 -17.49 25.22 -7.16
CA GLN A 147 -17.35 26.19 -6.06
C GLN A 147 -18.23 25.86 -4.84
N PRO A 148 -19.52 25.50 -5.00
CA PRO A 148 -20.33 24.99 -3.88
C PRO A 148 -19.69 23.78 -3.17
N LEU A 149 -19.15 22.83 -3.92
CA LEU A 149 -18.50 21.65 -3.34
C LEU A 149 -17.20 22.00 -2.61
N ARG A 150 -16.36 22.89 -3.17
CA ARG A 150 -15.17 23.42 -2.50
C ARG A 150 -15.53 24.04 -1.15
N SER A 151 -16.54 24.91 -1.11
CA SER A 151 -16.96 25.57 0.13
C SER A 151 -17.45 24.58 1.18
N ARG A 152 -18.28 23.60 0.79
CA ARG A 152 -18.79 22.59 1.73
C ARG A 152 -17.67 21.74 2.31
N LEU A 153 -16.72 21.29 1.48
CA LEU A 153 -15.62 20.43 1.91
C LEU A 153 -14.57 21.17 2.74
N ALA A 154 -14.40 22.48 2.52
CA ALA A 154 -13.48 23.32 3.28
C ALA A 154 -13.84 23.41 4.78
N GLU A 155 -15.13 23.30 5.13
CA GLU A 155 -15.60 23.27 6.53
C GLU A 155 -14.94 22.13 7.34
N ASP A 156 -14.73 20.99 6.69
CA ASP A 156 -14.12 19.79 7.26
C ASP A 156 -12.60 19.69 6.92
N ARG A 157 -12.00 20.79 6.46
CA ARG A 157 -10.59 20.93 6.02
C ARG A 157 -10.22 20.04 4.84
N PHE A 158 -11.17 19.74 3.96
CA PHE A 158 -10.91 19.04 2.71
C PHE A 158 -10.80 20.02 1.53
N ALA A 159 -9.82 19.78 0.65
CA ALA A 159 -9.61 20.55 -0.57
C ALA A 159 -9.79 19.64 -1.80
N PRO A 160 -10.94 19.68 -2.50
CA PRO A 160 -11.18 18.83 -3.65
C PRO A 160 -10.38 19.29 -4.87
N VAL A 161 -9.85 18.32 -5.61
CA VAL A 161 -9.33 18.49 -6.97
C VAL A 161 -10.36 17.96 -7.95
N PHE A 162 -10.61 18.69 -9.02
CA PHE A 162 -11.58 18.34 -10.06
C PHE A 162 -10.86 17.83 -11.30
N LEU A 163 -11.25 16.65 -11.75
CA LEU A 163 -10.72 16.00 -12.94
C LEU A 163 -11.91 15.57 -13.80
N ASP A 164 -11.80 15.67 -15.12
CA ASP A 164 -12.73 14.94 -15.98
C ASP A 164 -12.41 13.46 -16.01
N ARG A 165 -13.42 12.68 -16.39
CA ARG A 165 -13.37 11.22 -16.41
C ARG A 165 -12.22 10.69 -17.26
N ARG A 166 -12.04 11.22 -18.47
CA ARG A 166 -11.01 10.73 -19.41
C ARG A 166 -9.60 10.98 -18.89
N ARG A 167 -9.33 12.17 -18.33
CA ARG A 167 -8.03 12.46 -17.68
C ARG A 167 -7.80 11.56 -16.47
N GLN A 168 -8.81 11.33 -15.64
CA GLN A 168 -8.68 10.47 -14.47
C GLN A 168 -8.40 9.01 -14.85
N GLU A 169 -9.13 8.46 -15.82
CA GLU A 169 -8.96 7.09 -16.32
C GLU A 169 -7.55 6.90 -16.92
N ARG A 170 -7.10 7.79 -17.81
CA ARG A 170 -5.75 7.72 -18.40
C ARG A 170 -4.64 7.89 -17.37
N PHE A 171 -4.80 8.82 -16.43
CA PHE A 171 -3.84 9.03 -15.35
C PHE A 171 -3.71 7.81 -14.44
N TYR A 172 -4.83 7.35 -13.88
CA TYR A 172 -4.82 6.36 -12.81
C TYR A 172 -4.90 4.94 -13.36
N ASP A 173 -5.89 4.66 -14.19
CA ASP A 173 -6.12 3.32 -14.70
C ASP A 173 -5.13 2.95 -15.80
N GLY A 174 -4.73 3.92 -16.62
CA GLY A 174 -3.64 3.83 -17.60
C GLY A 174 -2.26 3.93 -16.95
N PHE A 175 -1.67 5.14 -16.87
CA PHE A 175 -0.27 5.30 -16.49
C PHE A 175 0.07 4.73 -15.11
N CYS A 176 -0.71 5.03 -14.06
CA CYS A 176 -0.38 4.55 -12.73
C CYS A 176 -0.53 3.02 -12.61
N LYS A 177 -1.63 2.43 -13.04
CA LYS A 177 -1.90 1.00 -12.81
C LYS A 177 -1.38 0.07 -13.91
N GLN A 178 -1.21 0.51 -15.15
CA GLN A 178 -0.64 -0.31 -16.23
C GLN A 178 0.88 -0.13 -16.36
N VAL A 179 1.42 1.06 -16.09
CA VAL A 179 2.86 1.33 -16.27
C VAL A 179 3.62 1.29 -14.95
N LEU A 180 3.27 2.17 -13.99
CA LEU A 180 4.03 2.28 -12.73
C LEU A 180 3.82 1.07 -11.81
N TRP A 181 2.58 0.65 -11.59
CA TRP A 181 2.27 -0.41 -10.61
C TRP A 181 2.98 -1.74 -10.88
N PRO A 182 2.93 -2.33 -12.10
CA PRO A 182 3.58 -3.61 -12.36
C PRO A 182 5.10 -3.52 -12.21
N LEU A 183 5.70 -2.46 -12.76
CA LEU A 183 7.15 -2.26 -12.75
C LEU A 183 7.70 -2.10 -11.33
N PHE A 184 7.04 -1.28 -10.50
CA PHE A 184 7.46 -1.11 -9.11
C PHE A 184 7.27 -2.38 -8.26
N HIS A 185 6.37 -3.29 -8.65
CA HIS A 185 6.19 -4.59 -8.01
C HIS A 185 7.04 -5.72 -8.61
N ALA A 186 8.04 -5.36 -9.43
CA ALA A 186 8.92 -6.31 -10.11
C ALA A 186 8.18 -7.35 -10.98
N THR A 187 7.02 -6.96 -11.49
CA THR A 187 6.30 -7.68 -12.54
C THR A 187 6.56 -6.92 -13.83
N PRO A 188 7.69 -7.15 -14.52
CA PRO A 188 7.93 -6.51 -15.81
C PRO A 188 6.79 -6.90 -16.76
N PRO A 189 6.34 -5.98 -17.62
CA PRO A 189 5.30 -6.28 -18.59
C PRO A 189 5.75 -7.49 -19.41
N THR A 190 4.93 -8.54 -19.44
CA THR A 190 5.23 -9.70 -20.27
C THR A 190 5.02 -9.31 -21.73
N THR A 191 5.64 -10.04 -22.66
CA THR A 191 5.49 -9.76 -24.10
C THR A 191 4.04 -9.76 -24.59
N ASP A 192 3.10 -10.39 -23.87
CA ASP A 192 1.66 -10.32 -24.16
C ASP A 192 1.01 -9.00 -23.66
N ASP A 193 1.54 -8.39 -22.61
CA ASP A 193 1.04 -7.12 -22.05
C ASP A 193 1.49 -5.92 -22.91
N THR A 194 2.70 -5.96 -23.47
CA THR A 194 3.24 -4.94 -24.38
C THR A 194 2.57 -4.97 -25.76
N MET A 195 2.06 -6.12 -26.21
CA MET A 195 1.46 -6.25 -27.54
C MET A 195 0.04 -5.66 -27.63
N ARG A 196 -0.56 -5.22 -26.53
CA ARG A 196 -1.87 -4.54 -26.59
C ARG A 196 -1.79 -3.06 -27.00
N HIS A 197 -0.62 -2.42 -26.99
CA HIS A 197 -0.49 -0.97 -27.21
C HIS A 197 0.66 -0.52 -28.13
N HIS A 198 1.37 -1.44 -28.79
CA HIS A 198 2.33 -1.11 -29.86
C HIS A 198 1.69 -1.17 -31.27
N GLY A 199 0.40 -0.84 -31.37
CA GLY A 199 -0.21 -0.50 -32.65
C GLY A 199 0.01 0.99 -32.89
N ASP A 200 0.95 1.32 -33.77
CA ASP A 200 0.98 2.64 -34.39
C ASP A 200 -0.40 2.91 -35.02
N ASP A 201 -0.97 4.08 -34.75
CA ASP A 201 -2.05 4.73 -35.52
C ASP A 201 -3.55 4.42 -35.27
N ASP A 202 -3.97 3.76 -34.17
CA ASP A 202 -5.42 3.68 -33.85
C ASP A 202 -5.81 4.54 -32.63
N ASP A 203 -6.28 5.76 -32.90
CA ASP A 203 -6.89 6.73 -31.95
C ASP A 203 -8.15 6.19 -31.22
N GLU A 204 -8.60 4.96 -31.54
CA GLU A 204 -9.84 4.34 -31.05
C GLU A 204 -9.65 3.30 -29.93
N ALA A 205 -8.42 2.92 -29.58
CA ALA A 205 -8.21 2.08 -28.40
C ALA A 205 -8.50 2.87 -27.12
N GLU A 206 -9.51 2.46 -26.34
CA GLU A 206 -9.99 3.14 -25.12
C GLU A 206 -8.87 3.44 -24.09
N GLY A 207 -7.73 2.74 -24.16
CA GLY A 207 -6.57 2.91 -23.29
C GLY A 207 -5.65 4.11 -23.60
N GLY A 208 -5.61 4.60 -24.85
CA GLY A 208 -4.67 5.65 -25.30
C GLY A 208 -3.21 5.18 -25.43
N THR A 209 -2.41 5.93 -26.19
CA THR A 209 -0.97 5.63 -26.40
C THR A 209 -0.14 5.93 -25.15
N GLU A 210 1.07 5.36 -25.03
CA GLU A 210 1.99 5.63 -23.90
C GLU A 210 2.22 7.14 -23.69
N GLN A 211 2.36 7.89 -24.78
CA GLN A 211 2.48 9.35 -24.75
C GLN A 211 1.23 10.04 -24.18
N GLN A 212 0.02 9.61 -24.60
CA GLN A 212 -1.24 10.16 -24.07
C GLN A 212 -1.43 9.84 -22.58
N LEU A 213 -0.97 8.66 -22.14
CA LEU A 213 -0.99 8.27 -20.72
C LEU A 213 -0.05 9.15 -19.89
N TRP A 214 1.16 9.40 -20.40
CA TRP A 214 2.12 10.32 -19.78
C TRP A 214 1.60 11.76 -19.71
N GLU A 215 1.04 12.28 -20.79
CA GLU A 215 0.45 13.62 -20.83
C GLU A 215 -0.68 13.77 -19.81
N ALA A 216 -1.53 12.75 -19.66
CA ALA A 216 -2.54 12.72 -18.62
C ALA A 216 -1.91 12.73 -17.22
N TYR A 217 -0.83 11.97 -17.01
CA TYR A 217 -0.10 11.93 -15.74
C TYR A 217 0.52 13.27 -15.36
N ALA A 218 1.22 13.91 -16.30
CA ALA A 218 1.77 15.26 -16.12
C ALA A 218 0.66 16.29 -15.89
N SER A 219 -0.42 16.26 -16.69
CA SER A 219 -1.56 17.19 -16.57
C SER A 219 -2.28 17.08 -15.22
N VAL A 220 -2.46 15.87 -14.69
CA VAL A 220 -3.06 15.68 -13.37
C VAL A 220 -2.12 16.18 -12.27
N ASN A 221 -0.82 15.87 -12.34
CA ASN A 221 0.16 16.42 -11.40
C ASN A 221 0.17 17.95 -11.40
N GLN A 222 0.07 18.57 -12.59
CA GLN A 222 -0.06 20.02 -12.74
C GLN A 222 -1.34 20.56 -12.08
N THR A 223 -2.49 19.91 -12.31
CA THR A 223 -3.77 20.30 -11.70
C THR A 223 -3.72 20.26 -10.17
N PHE A 224 -2.99 19.28 -9.61
CA PHE A 224 -2.76 19.19 -8.17
C PHE A 224 -1.82 20.29 -7.68
N ALA A 225 -0.77 20.62 -8.43
CA ALA A 225 0.15 21.71 -8.10
C ALA A 225 -0.60 23.06 -8.04
N ASP A 226 -1.44 23.34 -9.05
CA ASP A 226 -2.28 24.54 -9.13
C ASP A 226 -3.23 24.63 -7.92
N ALA A 227 -3.88 23.52 -7.57
CA ALA A 227 -4.79 23.47 -6.42
C ALA A 227 -4.06 23.68 -5.07
N ILE A 228 -2.80 23.24 -4.95
CA ILE A 228 -1.98 23.48 -3.76
C ILE A 228 -1.55 24.95 -3.70
N GLN A 229 -1.16 25.54 -4.83
CA GLN A 229 -0.77 26.95 -4.91
C GLN A 229 -1.90 27.88 -4.43
N GLU A 230 -3.16 27.57 -4.74
CA GLU A 230 -4.32 28.35 -4.28
C GLU A 230 -4.50 28.37 -2.76
N ILE A 231 -4.09 27.31 -2.06
CA ILE A 231 -4.31 27.16 -0.60
C ILE A 231 -3.05 27.35 0.24
N TYR A 232 -1.87 27.26 -0.38
CA TYR A 232 -0.58 27.30 0.29
C TYR A 232 -0.35 28.65 0.97
N ARG A 233 0.22 28.58 2.17
CA ARG A 233 0.71 29.72 2.94
C ARG A 233 2.17 29.46 3.28
N GLU A 234 2.95 30.53 3.35
CA GLU A 234 4.35 30.43 3.74
C GLU A 234 4.48 29.73 5.10
N GLY A 235 5.37 28.73 5.15
CA GLY A 235 5.57 27.88 6.33
C GLY A 235 4.69 26.62 6.39
N ASP A 236 3.79 26.41 5.43
CA ASP A 236 3.06 25.14 5.33
C ASP A 236 4.00 23.97 4.98
N ILE A 237 3.67 22.78 5.47
CA ILE A 237 4.32 21.53 5.13
C ILE A 237 3.46 20.78 4.14
N ILE A 238 3.97 20.54 2.94
CA ILE A 238 3.30 19.78 1.89
C ILE A 238 3.73 18.32 2.00
N TRP A 239 2.79 17.41 2.28
CA TRP A 239 3.05 16.00 2.42
C TRP A 239 2.39 15.18 1.31
N VAL A 240 3.18 14.83 0.30
CA VAL A 240 2.78 14.12 -0.91
C VAL A 240 2.78 12.60 -0.68
N GLN A 241 1.64 11.97 -0.98
CA GLN A 241 1.46 10.54 -0.80
C GLN A 241 1.54 9.81 -2.15
N ASP A 242 2.52 8.93 -2.24
CA ASP A 242 2.60 7.81 -3.17
C ASP A 242 3.00 8.14 -4.64
N TYR A 243 3.25 7.08 -5.41
CA TYR A 243 3.73 7.13 -6.81
C TYR A 243 2.87 7.90 -7.82
N HIS A 244 1.62 8.21 -7.47
CA HIS A 244 0.71 8.99 -8.30
C HIS A 244 1.23 10.41 -8.56
N PHE A 245 2.08 10.92 -7.67
CA PHE A 245 2.50 12.32 -7.64
C PHE A 245 4.02 12.51 -7.64
N MET A 246 4.76 11.67 -8.36
CA MET A 246 6.22 11.79 -8.43
C MET A 246 6.67 13.12 -9.04
N LEU A 247 5.91 13.74 -9.95
CA LEU A 247 6.28 15.03 -10.55
C LEU A 247 5.95 16.23 -9.65
N LEU A 248 5.00 16.05 -8.72
CA LEU A 248 4.42 17.13 -7.95
C LEU A 248 5.45 17.97 -7.15
N PRO A 249 6.47 17.39 -6.47
CA PRO A 249 7.43 18.20 -5.73
C PRO A 249 8.17 19.20 -6.63
N ARG A 250 8.57 18.80 -7.84
CA ARG A 250 9.27 19.68 -8.78
C ARG A 250 8.35 20.77 -9.34
N LEU A 251 7.10 20.43 -9.65
CA LEU A 251 6.11 21.42 -10.09
C LEU A 251 5.86 22.49 -9.02
N LEU A 252 5.75 22.08 -7.76
CA LEU A 252 5.58 22.99 -6.63
C LEU A 252 6.78 23.90 -6.42
N ARG A 253 8.02 23.37 -6.56
CA ARG A 253 9.24 24.20 -6.50
C ARG A 253 9.22 25.29 -7.56
N ASN A 254 8.84 24.95 -8.78
CA ASN A 254 8.77 25.92 -9.88
C ASN A 254 7.68 26.98 -9.65
N GLN A 255 6.53 26.59 -9.09
CA GLN A 255 5.40 27.50 -8.86
C GLN A 255 5.54 28.36 -7.60
N LEU A 256 6.23 27.86 -6.58
CA LEU A 256 6.37 28.46 -5.26
C LEU A 256 7.82 28.89 -4.95
N ASP A 257 8.64 29.12 -5.98
CA ASP A 257 10.09 29.36 -5.89
C ASP A 257 10.48 30.40 -4.83
N GLY A 258 9.70 31.49 -4.72
CA GLY A 258 9.93 32.55 -3.72
C GLY A 258 9.57 32.20 -2.27
N ALA A 259 8.82 31.13 -2.02
CA ALA A 259 8.27 30.80 -0.70
C ALA A 259 8.95 29.59 -0.02
N ASN A 260 9.89 28.94 -0.72
CA ASN A 260 10.69 27.80 -0.24
C ASN A 260 9.88 26.77 0.59
N PRO A 261 8.86 26.10 0.00
CA PRO A 261 7.99 25.18 0.74
C PRO A 261 8.74 23.99 1.33
N LEU A 262 8.26 23.48 2.47
CA LEU A 262 8.70 22.20 3.00
C LEU A 262 7.90 21.09 2.34
N ILE A 263 8.55 20.23 1.54
CA ILE A 263 7.89 19.17 0.77
C ILE A 263 8.43 17.82 1.22
N GLY A 264 7.55 16.96 1.71
CA GLY A 264 7.83 15.55 1.96
C GLY A 264 7.08 14.66 0.98
N MET A 265 7.71 13.61 0.48
CA MET A 265 7.09 12.56 -0.32
C MET A 265 7.25 11.22 0.38
N TYR A 266 6.21 10.38 0.35
CA TYR A 266 6.27 9.04 0.93
C TYR A 266 5.75 7.98 -0.06
N PHE A 267 6.56 6.96 -0.33
CA PHE A 267 6.20 5.83 -1.19
C PHE A 267 5.59 4.70 -0.37
N HIS A 268 4.35 4.31 -0.70
CA HIS A 268 3.66 3.22 0.00
C HIS A 268 3.99 1.85 -0.60
N LEU A 269 4.31 1.82 -1.89
CA LEU A 269 4.76 0.63 -2.61
C LEU A 269 6.28 0.39 -2.51
N PRO A 270 6.74 -0.81 -2.90
CA PRO A 270 8.15 -1.09 -3.10
C PRO A 270 8.79 -0.12 -4.09
N PHE A 271 10.08 0.17 -3.94
CA PHE A 271 10.86 0.84 -5.00
C PHE A 271 11.69 -0.22 -5.75
N PRO A 272 11.59 -0.31 -7.08
CA PRO A 272 12.23 -1.36 -7.86
C PRO A 272 13.74 -1.16 -7.94
N SER A 273 14.48 -2.25 -8.17
CA SER A 273 15.93 -2.14 -8.45
C SER A 273 16.19 -1.28 -9.69
N SER A 274 17.39 -0.70 -9.78
CA SER A 274 17.80 0.14 -10.92
C SER A 274 17.66 -0.57 -12.28
N GLU A 275 17.92 -1.87 -12.31
CA GLU A 275 17.75 -2.73 -13.49
C GLU A 275 16.31 -2.81 -14.01
N LEU A 276 15.32 -2.76 -13.12
CA LEU A 276 13.91 -2.72 -13.47
C LEU A 276 13.45 -1.29 -13.72
N TYR A 277 13.90 -0.33 -12.90
CA TYR A 277 13.53 1.08 -13.04
C TYR A 277 13.90 1.65 -14.41
N ARG A 278 15.02 1.25 -15.00
CA ARG A 278 15.45 1.74 -16.32
C ARG A 278 14.52 1.34 -17.48
N ILE A 279 13.65 0.35 -17.28
CA ILE A 279 12.62 -0.05 -18.27
C ILE A 279 11.52 1.02 -18.35
N LEU A 280 11.32 1.81 -17.30
CA LEU A 280 10.24 2.77 -17.19
C LEU A 280 10.38 3.90 -18.24
N PRO A 281 9.31 4.24 -18.97
CA PRO A 281 9.29 5.45 -19.78
C PRO A 281 9.31 6.70 -18.88
N PHE A 282 9.89 7.80 -19.35
CA PHE A 282 9.98 9.06 -18.58
C PHE A 282 10.64 8.92 -17.19
N ARG A 283 11.52 7.93 -17.04
CA ARG A 283 12.19 7.54 -15.80
C ARG A 283 12.98 8.68 -15.15
N GLU A 284 13.59 9.54 -15.96
CA GLU A 284 14.41 10.67 -15.49
C GLU A 284 13.50 11.75 -14.92
N GLU A 285 12.43 12.11 -15.63
CA GLU A 285 11.45 13.11 -15.22
C GLU A 285 10.77 12.71 -13.91
N LEU A 286 10.37 11.44 -13.78
CA LEU A 286 9.78 10.90 -12.56
C LEU A 286 10.75 10.96 -11.37
N LEU A 287 12.01 10.60 -11.59
CA LEU A 287 13.01 10.58 -10.53
C LEU A 287 13.38 12.00 -10.09
N LEU A 288 13.60 12.90 -11.05
CA LEU A 288 13.84 14.32 -10.80
C LEU A 288 12.67 14.99 -10.10
N GLY A 289 11.44 14.58 -10.45
CA GLY A 289 10.23 14.99 -9.76
C GLY A 289 10.29 14.67 -8.27
N ALA A 290 10.58 13.41 -7.92
CA ALA A 290 10.65 12.96 -6.54
C ALA A 290 11.82 13.58 -5.77
N LEU A 291 12.96 13.79 -6.44
CA LEU A 291 14.15 14.41 -5.85
C LEU A 291 13.96 15.87 -5.48
N ALA A 292 12.97 16.58 -6.04
CA ALA A 292 12.70 17.96 -5.65
C ALA A 292 12.02 18.12 -4.26
N ALA A 293 11.68 17.01 -3.60
CA ALA A 293 11.21 17.00 -2.21
C ALA A 293 12.38 17.20 -1.23
N ASN A 294 12.13 17.78 -0.05
CA ASN A 294 13.13 17.84 1.03
C ASN A 294 13.36 16.47 1.69
N LEU A 295 12.30 15.65 1.73
CA LEU A 295 12.28 14.34 2.35
C LEU A 295 11.58 13.34 1.43
N VAL A 296 12.20 12.19 1.20
CA VAL A 296 11.58 11.03 0.56
C VAL A 296 11.60 9.85 1.53
N GLY A 297 10.43 9.33 1.88
CA GLY A 297 10.26 8.23 2.83
C GLY A 297 9.85 6.91 2.17
N PHE A 298 10.37 5.80 2.72
CA PHE A 298 10.11 4.44 2.24
C PHE A 298 9.82 3.47 3.39
N GLN A 299 9.20 2.33 3.07
CA GLN A 299 8.85 1.29 4.03
C GLN A 299 10.06 0.52 4.59
N THR A 300 11.06 0.24 3.76
CA THR A 300 12.18 -0.66 4.11
C THR A 300 13.52 -0.08 3.65
N TYR A 301 14.60 -0.62 4.22
CA TYR A 301 15.96 -0.25 3.83
C TYR A 301 16.28 -0.63 2.38
N ASP A 302 15.75 -1.75 1.88
CA ASP A 302 16.02 -2.21 0.52
C ASP A 302 15.47 -1.22 -0.52
N TYR A 303 14.28 -0.65 -0.27
CA TYR A 303 13.69 0.36 -1.16
C TYR A 303 14.49 1.65 -1.16
N VAL A 304 15.02 2.05 0.00
CA VAL A 304 15.97 3.17 0.10
C VAL A 304 17.21 2.91 -0.74
N ARG A 305 17.83 1.73 -0.61
CA ARG A 305 19.01 1.37 -1.41
C ARG A 305 18.73 1.40 -2.90
N HIS A 306 17.59 0.86 -3.33
CA HIS A 306 17.18 0.86 -4.72
C HIS A 306 16.95 2.28 -5.24
N PHE A 307 16.31 3.16 -4.47
CA PHE A 307 16.13 4.56 -4.83
C PHE A 307 17.46 5.30 -4.98
N LEU A 308 18.36 5.20 -3.98
CA LEU A 308 19.68 5.82 -4.01
C LEU A 308 20.50 5.34 -5.20
N SER A 309 20.59 4.02 -5.40
CA SER A 309 21.35 3.43 -6.51
C SER A 309 20.77 3.81 -7.87
N THR A 310 19.44 3.91 -7.99
CA THR A 310 18.78 4.34 -9.22
C THR A 310 19.08 5.80 -9.53
N ALA A 311 19.04 6.67 -8.51
CA ALA A 311 19.37 8.08 -8.69
C ALA A 311 20.83 8.30 -9.06
N GLU A 312 21.76 7.66 -8.35
CA GLU A 312 23.19 7.70 -8.66
C GLU A 312 23.47 7.25 -10.10
N PHE A 313 22.90 6.11 -10.50
CA PHE A 313 23.16 5.54 -11.82
C PHE A 313 22.51 6.34 -12.96
N LEU A 314 21.27 6.79 -12.79
CA LEU A 314 20.50 7.42 -13.86
C LEU A 314 20.79 8.91 -14.01
N LEU A 315 21.01 9.62 -12.90
CA LEU A 315 21.16 11.08 -12.87
C LEU A 315 22.58 11.52 -12.54
N GLY A 316 23.47 10.61 -12.14
CA GLY A 316 24.83 10.95 -11.72
C GLY A 316 24.87 11.79 -10.45
N VAL A 317 23.88 11.65 -9.56
CA VAL A 317 23.82 12.41 -8.29
C VAL A 317 24.75 11.81 -7.25
N ASP A 318 25.38 12.69 -6.48
CA ASP A 318 26.22 12.29 -5.36
C ASP A 318 25.36 11.79 -4.20
N CYS A 319 25.50 10.51 -3.87
CA CYS A 319 24.92 9.93 -2.67
C CYS A 319 25.73 10.33 -1.43
N ARG A 320 25.09 11.03 -0.49
CA ARG A 320 25.63 11.22 0.86
C ARG A 320 24.93 10.28 1.84
N HIS A 321 25.50 10.12 3.03
CA HIS A 321 25.07 9.09 4.00
C HIS A 321 23.56 9.04 4.29
N ASN A 322 22.85 10.18 4.22
CA ASN A 322 21.42 10.29 4.55
C ASN A 322 20.56 10.85 3.41
N GLY A 323 21.07 10.93 2.17
CA GLY A 323 20.32 11.58 1.10
C GLY A 323 21.09 11.81 -0.19
N LEU A 324 20.47 12.57 -1.08
CA LEU A 324 20.96 12.87 -2.42
C LEU A 324 21.10 14.38 -2.58
N GLU A 325 22.18 14.82 -3.21
CA GLU A 325 22.33 16.22 -3.63
C GLU A 325 22.15 16.34 -5.15
N TYR A 326 21.26 17.22 -5.59
CA TYR A 326 21.03 17.51 -7.00
C TYR A 326 20.82 19.01 -7.19
N GLU A 327 21.57 19.62 -8.11
CA GLU A 327 21.49 21.05 -8.44
C GLU A 327 21.50 21.99 -7.21
N GLY A 328 22.28 21.65 -6.19
CA GLY A 328 22.40 22.43 -4.94
C GLY A 328 21.25 22.24 -3.94
N SER A 329 20.28 21.36 -4.23
CA SER A 329 19.23 20.94 -3.30
C SER A 329 19.57 19.59 -2.68
N PHE A 330 19.39 19.48 -1.37
CA PHE A 330 19.60 18.22 -0.64
C PHE A 330 18.28 17.55 -0.25
N THR A 331 18.15 16.29 -0.62
CA THR A 331 16.96 15.48 -0.41
C THR A 331 17.28 14.38 0.57
N THR A 332 16.70 14.48 1.76
CA THR A 332 16.86 13.47 2.81
C THR A 332 16.07 12.23 2.45
N VAL A 333 16.64 11.05 2.63
CA VAL A 333 15.95 9.77 2.43
C VAL A 333 15.78 9.06 3.75
N ALA A 334 14.54 8.67 4.07
CA ALA A 334 14.19 8.06 5.36
C ALA A 334 13.48 6.71 5.21
N ILE A 335 13.68 5.87 6.22
CA ILE A 335 12.99 4.58 6.38
C ILE A 335 11.94 4.76 7.47
N CYS A 336 10.67 4.74 7.09
CA CYS A 336 9.55 4.98 7.99
C CYS A 336 8.46 3.94 7.76
N PRO A 337 8.60 2.69 8.25
CA PRO A 337 7.61 1.64 8.05
C PRO A 337 6.23 2.07 8.56
N ILE A 338 5.20 1.94 7.73
CA ILE A 338 3.84 2.33 8.09
C ILE A 338 3.24 1.37 9.12
N GLY A 339 2.63 1.93 10.16
CA GLY A 339 1.94 1.17 11.20
C GLY A 339 0.44 1.00 10.92
N ILE A 340 -0.24 0.31 11.83
CA ILE A 340 -1.70 0.28 11.93
C ILE A 340 -2.14 1.04 13.18
N ASP A 341 -3.44 1.30 13.31
CA ASP A 341 -4.06 1.75 14.56
C ASP A 341 -4.68 0.55 15.33
N PRO A 342 -3.98 0.01 16.35
CA PRO A 342 -4.51 -1.12 17.12
C PRO A 342 -5.69 -0.71 18.01
N GLY A 343 -5.78 0.57 18.39
CA GLY A 343 -6.86 1.09 19.24
C GLY A 343 -8.19 1.01 18.51
N SER A 344 -8.25 1.59 17.31
CA SER A 344 -9.46 1.54 16.49
C SER A 344 -9.89 0.12 16.10
N LEU A 345 -8.94 -0.80 15.90
CA LEU A 345 -9.27 -2.21 15.64
C LEU A 345 -9.91 -2.87 16.88
N ARG A 346 -9.38 -2.61 18.08
CA ARG A 346 -9.95 -3.14 19.33
C ARG A 346 -11.36 -2.61 19.59
N GLU A 347 -11.59 -1.32 19.35
CA GLU A 347 -12.92 -0.71 19.49
C GLU A 347 -13.95 -1.35 18.53
N ARG A 348 -13.56 -1.56 17.27
CA ARG A 348 -14.42 -2.25 16.29
C ARG A 348 -14.76 -3.68 16.72
N LEU A 349 -13.79 -4.42 17.25
CA LEU A 349 -14.01 -5.79 17.75
C LEU A 349 -14.88 -5.83 19.02
N ALA A 350 -14.91 -4.75 19.80
CA ALA A 350 -15.75 -4.63 20.98
C ALA A 350 -17.21 -4.23 20.66
N HIS A 351 -17.50 -3.82 19.41
CA HIS A 351 -18.85 -3.44 19.02
C HIS A 351 -19.83 -4.63 19.12
N PRO A 352 -21.07 -4.45 19.62
CA PRO A 352 -22.04 -5.54 19.79
C PRO A 352 -22.27 -6.36 18.52
N ASP A 353 -22.39 -5.70 17.36
CA ASP A 353 -22.57 -6.36 16.07
C ASP A 353 -21.38 -7.26 15.70
N ALA A 354 -20.15 -6.81 15.98
CA ALA A 354 -18.95 -7.60 15.73
C ALA A 354 -18.86 -8.81 16.68
N ILE A 355 -19.27 -8.64 17.94
CA ILE A 355 -19.34 -9.72 18.93
C ILE A 355 -20.35 -10.79 18.49
N ASP A 356 -21.54 -10.38 18.07
CA ASP A 356 -22.58 -11.30 17.63
C ASP A 356 -22.23 -11.98 16.31
N LEU A 357 -21.60 -11.26 15.38
CA LEU A 357 -21.07 -11.83 14.16
C LEU A 357 -19.97 -12.86 14.45
N ARG A 358 -19.05 -12.56 15.38
CA ARG A 358 -18.01 -13.51 15.83
C ARG A 358 -18.63 -14.79 16.40
N LYS A 359 -19.69 -14.69 17.21
CA LYS A 359 -20.40 -15.88 17.72
C LYS A 359 -21.01 -16.71 16.58
N ARG A 360 -21.63 -16.06 15.59
CA ARG A 360 -22.20 -16.75 14.42
C ARG A 360 -21.13 -17.44 13.58
N LEU A 361 -20.00 -16.77 13.33
CA LEU A 361 -18.87 -17.33 12.58
C LEU A 361 -18.24 -18.51 13.34
N ALA A 362 -18.05 -18.38 14.65
CA ALA A 362 -17.55 -19.47 15.49
C ALA A 362 -18.48 -20.70 15.47
N ALA A 363 -19.80 -20.48 15.47
CA ALA A 363 -20.78 -21.57 15.32
C ALA A 363 -20.76 -22.18 13.91
N ALA A 364 -20.66 -21.36 12.86
CA ALA A 364 -20.62 -21.80 11.46
C ALA A 364 -19.39 -22.65 11.14
N TYR A 365 -18.24 -22.34 11.74
CA TYR A 365 -16.98 -23.08 11.55
C TYR A 365 -16.66 -24.04 12.70
N ALA A 366 -17.65 -24.36 13.55
CA ALA A 366 -17.45 -25.25 14.68
C ALA A 366 -16.85 -26.60 14.27
N GLY A 367 -15.81 -27.04 14.96
CA GLY A 367 -15.09 -28.29 14.67
C GLY A 367 -14.04 -28.20 13.56
N LYS A 368 -13.92 -27.05 12.87
CA LYS A 368 -12.88 -26.81 11.86
C LYS A 368 -11.89 -25.75 12.31
N ALA A 369 -10.63 -25.86 11.87
CA ALA A 369 -9.68 -24.77 11.97
C ALA A 369 -9.88 -23.81 10.78
N VAL A 370 -10.00 -22.52 11.08
CA VAL A 370 -10.27 -21.48 10.09
C VAL A 370 -8.95 -20.88 9.60
N LEU A 371 -8.74 -20.90 8.29
CA LEU A 371 -7.63 -20.27 7.61
C LEU A 371 -8.16 -19.07 6.83
N LEU A 372 -7.72 -17.86 7.18
CA LEU A 372 -8.24 -16.63 6.61
C LEU A 372 -7.18 -15.97 5.72
N SER A 373 -7.59 -15.56 4.53
CA SER A 373 -6.81 -14.66 3.68
C SER A 373 -7.66 -13.45 3.37
N VAL A 374 -7.11 -12.24 3.55
CA VAL A 374 -7.80 -10.99 3.22
C VAL A 374 -6.90 -10.20 2.29
N ASP A 375 -7.34 -10.05 1.05
CA ASP A 375 -6.53 -9.46 0.00
C ASP A 375 -7.39 -8.59 -0.93
N ASP A 376 -6.75 -7.59 -1.51
CA ASP A 376 -7.33 -6.90 -2.66
C ASP A 376 -7.22 -7.78 -3.91
N LEU A 377 -8.17 -7.63 -4.82
CA LEU A 377 -8.09 -8.30 -6.12
C LEU A 377 -7.02 -7.61 -6.98
N ASP A 378 -5.78 -8.07 -6.85
CA ASP A 378 -4.58 -7.61 -7.55
C ASP A 378 -3.57 -8.77 -7.73
N ASN A 379 -2.86 -8.78 -8.85
CA ASN A 379 -1.91 -9.84 -9.20
C ASN A 379 -0.73 -9.93 -8.22
N THR A 380 -0.42 -8.82 -7.54
CA THR A 380 0.69 -8.76 -6.57
C THR A 380 0.39 -9.49 -5.26
N GLN A 381 -0.87 -9.83 -4.98
CA GLN A 381 -1.30 -10.47 -3.73
C GLN A 381 -1.14 -12.01 -3.74
N GLY A 382 -0.62 -12.58 -4.83
CA GLY A 382 -0.33 -14.02 -4.91
C GLY A 382 -1.57 -14.92 -4.80
N LEU A 383 -2.77 -14.43 -5.16
CA LEU A 383 -4.03 -15.16 -5.06
C LEU A 383 -3.97 -16.52 -5.78
N VAL A 384 -3.50 -16.53 -7.03
CA VAL A 384 -3.33 -17.76 -7.82
C VAL A 384 -2.39 -18.75 -7.11
N HIS A 385 -1.25 -18.27 -6.60
CA HIS A 385 -0.28 -19.11 -5.89
C HIS A 385 -0.88 -19.74 -4.64
N LYS A 386 -1.66 -18.97 -3.85
CA LYS A 386 -2.39 -19.49 -2.68
C LYS A 386 -3.38 -20.58 -3.06
N MET A 387 -4.15 -20.39 -4.13
CA MET A 387 -5.11 -21.39 -4.60
C MET A 387 -4.42 -22.66 -5.10
N LEU A 388 -3.30 -22.55 -5.83
CA LEU A 388 -2.50 -23.71 -6.25
C LEU A 388 -1.92 -24.47 -5.06
N ALA A 389 -1.39 -23.77 -4.06
CA ALA A 389 -0.86 -24.38 -2.84
C ALA A 389 -1.96 -25.11 -2.06
N LEU A 390 -3.15 -24.52 -1.97
CA LEU A 390 -4.31 -25.14 -1.36
C LEU A 390 -4.74 -26.41 -2.10
N GLU A 391 -4.77 -26.37 -3.43
CA GLU A 391 -5.10 -27.52 -4.24
C GLU A 391 -4.12 -28.68 -4.05
N ASP A 392 -2.81 -28.41 -4.06
CA ASP A 392 -1.76 -29.41 -3.80
C ASP A 392 -1.86 -29.96 -2.36
N LEU A 393 -2.11 -29.10 -1.37
CA LEU A 393 -2.31 -29.51 0.02
C LEU A 393 -3.47 -30.50 0.17
N LEU A 394 -4.63 -30.18 -0.43
CA LEU A 394 -5.82 -31.03 -0.35
C LEU A 394 -5.64 -32.33 -1.17
N ALA A 395 -4.89 -32.28 -2.28
CA ALA A 395 -4.54 -33.49 -3.04
C ALA A 395 -3.64 -34.44 -2.21
N ARG A 396 -2.64 -33.91 -1.50
CA ARG A 396 -1.73 -34.71 -0.66
C ARG A 396 -2.37 -35.16 0.65
N ARG A 397 -3.26 -34.35 1.22
CA ARG A 397 -3.91 -34.62 2.52
C ARG A 397 -5.43 -34.40 2.45
N PRO A 398 -6.19 -35.29 1.79
CA PRO A 398 -7.63 -35.12 1.58
C PRO A 398 -8.44 -35.00 2.88
N ARG A 399 -7.97 -35.60 3.99
CA ARG A 399 -8.62 -35.52 5.31
C ARG A 399 -8.73 -34.07 5.83
N LEU A 400 -7.88 -33.16 5.36
CA LEU A 400 -7.91 -31.76 5.75
C LEU A 400 -9.17 -31.03 5.26
N ALA A 401 -9.83 -31.51 4.20
CA ALA A 401 -11.07 -30.92 3.70
C ALA A 401 -12.21 -30.94 4.75
N ASP A 402 -12.21 -31.93 5.65
CA ASP A 402 -13.19 -32.01 6.74
C ASP A 402 -12.79 -31.20 7.97
N GLN A 403 -11.50 -30.88 8.09
CA GLN A 403 -10.89 -30.31 9.29
C GLN A 403 -10.62 -28.80 9.16
N LEU A 404 -10.51 -28.29 7.94
CA LEU A 404 -10.17 -26.91 7.64
C LEU A 404 -11.33 -26.19 6.97
N ALA A 405 -11.46 -24.90 7.27
CA ALA A 405 -12.30 -23.96 6.55
C ALA A 405 -11.39 -22.84 6.04
N PHE A 406 -11.22 -22.76 4.72
CA PHE A 406 -10.48 -21.70 4.07
C PHE A 406 -11.44 -20.58 3.70
N VAL A 407 -11.20 -19.38 4.21
CA VAL A 407 -12.01 -18.20 3.92
C VAL A 407 -11.12 -17.19 3.21
N GLN A 408 -11.39 -16.97 1.92
CA GLN A 408 -10.74 -15.93 1.13
C GLN A 408 -11.67 -14.73 1.04
N VAL A 409 -11.27 -13.62 1.67
CA VAL A 409 -11.89 -12.32 1.48
C VAL A 409 -11.20 -11.63 0.31
N LEU A 410 -11.98 -11.15 -0.66
CA LEU A 410 -11.51 -10.39 -1.82
C LEU A 410 -12.16 -9.01 -1.82
N ASN A 411 -11.32 -7.97 -1.76
CA ASN A 411 -11.78 -6.60 -1.94
C ASN A 411 -11.70 -6.21 -3.42
N CYS A 412 -12.86 -6.11 -4.06
CA CYS A 412 -13.06 -5.65 -5.42
C CYS A 412 -13.69 -4.25 -5.40
N LYS A 413 -12.93 -3.24 -4.96
CA LYS A 413 -13.40 -1.83 -4.90
C LYS A 413 -13.17 -1.03 -6.20
N ARG A 414 -12.68 -1.66 -7.27
CA ARG A 414 -12.42 -1.02 -8.57
C ARG A 414 -13.40 -1.60 -9.59
N GLU A 415 -14.18 -0.74 -10.23
CA GLU A 415 -14.99 -1.10 -11.40
C GLU A 415 -14.12 -0.95 -12.67
N GLY A 416 -14.23 -1.88 -13.62
CA GLY A 416 -13.85 -1.65 -15.01
C GLY A 416 -12.37 -1.79 -15.41
N ASN A 417 -11.61 -2.74 -14.87
CA ASN A 417 -10.34 -3.15 -15.51
C ASN A 417 -10.44 -4.62 -15.95
N ALA A 418 -10.33 -4.86 -17.26
CA ALA A 418 -10.38 -6.20 -17.88
C ALA A 418 -9.38 -7.21 -17.28
N GLU A 419 -8.22 -6.75 -16.81
CA GLU A 419 -7.24 -7.60 -16.11
C GLU A 419 -7.78 -8.10 -14.77
N LYS A 420 -8.50 -7.24 -14.03
CA LYS A 420 -9.11 -7.62 -12.76
C LYS A 420 -10.25 -8.58 -12.99
N ASP A 421 -11.09 -8.33 -13.99
CA ASP A 421 -12.17 -9.25 -14.35
C ASP A 421 -11.61 -10.63 -14.73
N THR A 422 -10.48 -10.66 -15.42
CA THR A 422 -9.74 -11.90 -15.74
C THR A 422 -9.23 -12.58 -14.47
N LEU A 423 -8.59 -11.85 -13.55
CA LEU A 423 -8.08 -12.41 -12.29
C LEU A 423 -9.21 -12.92 -11.39
N GLU A 424 -10.33 -12.20 -11.32
CA GLU A 424 -11.52 -12.61 -10.58
C GLU A 424 -12.05 -13.94 -11.14
N MET A 425 -12.24 -13.99 -12.46
CA MET A 425 -12.71 -15.19 -13.14
C MET A 425 -11.78 -16.38 -12.90
N GLN A 426 -10.47 -16.19 -13.05
CA GLN A 426 -9.47 -17.23 -12.78
C GLN A 426 -9.55 -17.70 -11.32
N THR A 427 -9.64 -16.76 -10.37
CA THR A 427 -9.72 -17.09 -8.93
C THR A 427 -10.98 -17.90 -8.62
N LEU A 428 -12.14 -17.46 -9.12
CA LEU A 428 -13.42 -18.16 -8.91
C LEU A 428 -13.45 -19.55 -9.59
N GLN A 429 -12.84 -19.68 -10.78
CA GLN A 429 -12.69 -20.97 -11.46
C GLN A 429 -11.81 -21.93 -10.65
N MET A 430 -10.70 -21.45 -10.08
CA MET A 430 -9.85 -22.25 -9.20
C MET A 430 -10.59 -22.67 -7.93
N VAL A 431 -11.35 -21.77 -7.33
CA VAL A 431 -12.18 -22.06 -6.15
C VAL A 431 -13.20 -23.17 -6.47
N ALA A 432 -13.90 -23.05 -7.59
CA ALA A 432 -14.87 -24.05 -8.03
C ALA A 432 -14.20 -25.41 -8.31
N ARG A 433 -13.02 -25.39 -8.95
CA ARG A 433 -12.22 -26.59 -9.23
C ARG A 433 -11.78 -27.30 -7.94
N ILE A 434 -11.22 -26.55 -6.99
CA ILE A 434 -10.77 -27.07 -5.69
C ILE A 434 -11.95 -27.68 -4.94
N ASN A 435 -13.05 -26.94 -4.79
CA ASN A 435 -14.23 -27.43 -4.09
C ASN A 435 -14.82 -28.67 -4.75
N SER A 436 -14.85 -28.75 -6.08
CA SER A 436 -15.38 -29.91 -6.80
C SER A 436 -14.56 -31.18 -6.57
N LYS A 437 -13.23 -31.07 -6.44
CA LYS A 437 -12.35 -32.22 -6.17
C LYS A 437 -12.55 -32.83 -4.79
N VAL A 438 -13.02 -32.04 -3.82
CA VAL A 438 -13.19 -32.46 -2.41
C VAL A 438 -14.65 -32.51 -1.99
N ALA A 439 -15.59 -32.22 -2.90
CA ALA A 439 -17.01 -32.15 -2.60
C ALA A 439 -17.55 -33.51 -2.14
N LYS A 440 -18.31 -33.48 -1.05
CA LYS A 440 -19.15 -34.59 -0.60
C LYS A 440 -20.61 -34.22 -0.84
N ILE A 441 -21.43 -35.22 -1.17
CA ILE A 441 -22.87 -35.01 -1.42
C ILE A 441 -23.49 -34.34 -0.17
N GLY A 442 -24.07 -33.15 -0.37
CA GLY A 442 -24.77 -32.39 0.67
C GLY A 442 -23.89 -31.50 1.57
N ALA A 443 -22.57 -31.42 1.34
CA ALA A 443 -21.66 -30.56 2.11
C ALA A 443 -21.05 -29.46 1.24
N ALA A 444 -21.01 -28.23 1.76
CA ALA A 444 -20.26 -27.15 1.14
C ALA A 444 -18.75 -27.47 1.16
N GLY A 445 -18.04 -27.09 0.09
CA GLY A 445 -16.60 -27.26 -0.01
C GLY A 445 -15.85 -26.48 1.08
N PRO A 446 -14.59 -26.86 1.39
CA PRO A 446 -13.82 -26.24 2.46
C PRO A 446 -13.38 -24.81 2.15
N LEU A 447 -13.42 -24.36 0.89
CA LEU A 447 -13.03 -23.02 0.47
C LEU A 447 -14.24 -22.13 0.20
N ALA A 448 -14.36 -21.06 0.98
CA ALA A 448 -15.38 -20.02 0.83
C ALA A 448 -14.74 -18.70 0.40
N VAL A 449 -15.37 -18.02 -0.57
CA VAL A 449 -14.97 -16.68 -1.01
C VAL A 449 -15.99 -15.66 -0.51
N ARG A 450 -15.51 -14.54 0.02
CA ARG A 450 -16.30 -13.39 0.48
C ARG A 450 -15.87 -12.16 -0.31
N MET A 451 -16.76 -11.65 -1.16
CA MET A 451 -16.50 -10.47 -1.99
C MET A 451 -16.94 -9.22 -1.23
N ASN A 452 -16.04 -8.25 -1.03
CA ASN A 452 -16.30 -6.95 -0.41
C ASN A 452 -17.12 -7.02 0.91
N PRO A 453 -16.79 -7.89 1.88
CA PRO A 453 -17.49 -7.90 3.15
C PRO A 453 -17.25 -6.58 3.92
N PRO A 454 -18.21 -6.14 4.77
CA PRO A 454 -18.02 -4.96 5.63
C PRO A 454 -16.82 -5.11 6.58
N ALA A 455 -16.19 -4.02 7.06
CA ALA A 455 -15.01 -4.15 7.95
C ALA A 455 -15.33 -4.88 9.25
N ALA A 456 -16.55 -4.73 9.77
CA ALA A 456 -16.97 -5.46 10.96
C ALA A 456 -16.89 -6.98 10.75
N GLU A 457 -17.22 -7.46 9.54
CA GLU A 457 -17.09 -8.86 9.17
C GLU A 457 -15.62 -9.27 9.00
N ILE A 458 -14.80 -8.46 8.33
CA ILE A 458 -13.36 -8.72 8.20
C ILE A 458 -12.70 -8.82 9.58
N ALA A 459 -12.98 -7.87 10.48
CA ALA A 459 -12.45 -7.88 11.83
C ALA A 459 -12.91 -9.11 12.63
N ALA A 460 -14.20 -9.46 12.53
CA ALA A 460 -14.73 -10.66 13.19
C ALA A 460 -14.11 -11.96 12.64
N LEU A 461 -13.88 -12.03 11.32
CA LEU A 461 -13.18 -13.14 10.68
C LEU A 461 -11.73 -13.22 11.17
N MET A 462 -11.00 -12.11 11.22
CA MET A 462 -9.63 -12.06 11.77
C MET A 462 -9.59 -12.55 13.21
N ALA A 463 -10.57 -12.18 14.03
CA ALA A 463 -10.67 -12.65 15.41
C ALA A 463 -11.09 -14.12 15.57
N THR A 464 -11.62 -14.74 14.51
CA THR A 464 -12.06 -16.16 14.49
C THR A 464 -11.04 -17.08 13.79
N ALA A 465 -10.18 -16.50 12.95
CA ALA A 465 -9.15 -17.21 12.22
C ALA A 465 -8.13 -17.83 13.18
N HIS A 466 -7.67 -19.04 12.84
CA HIS A 466 -6.62 -19.74 13.57
C HIS A 466 -5.26 -19.56 12.89
N ALA A 467 -5.25 -19.26 11.59
CA ALA A 467 -4.07 -18.88 10.82
C ALA A 467 -4.46 -17.98 9.64
#